data_AF-A0A5R9PAW5-F1
#
_entry.id   AF-A0A5R9PAW5-F1
#
_cell.length_a   1.000
_cell.length_b   1.000
_cell.length_c   1.000
_cell.angle_alpha   90.00
_cell.angle_beta   90.00
_cell.angle_gamma   90.00
#
_symmetry.space_group_name_H-M   'P 1'
#
loop_
_entity.id
_entity.type
_entity.pdbx_description
1 polymer ?
#
loop_
_entity_poly.entity_id
_entity_poly.type
_entity_poly.pdbx_seq_one_letter_code
_entity_poly.pdbx_strand_id
1 'polypeptide(L)' 'MGAAFWIKRFSLALVVAFVVLFGVELAKGHSQVAAVQFASFWAVVTGTIFTLAGYVRYRRNPACWLPNDRKA' A
#
# COMPACT_ATOMS: atom_id res chain seq x y z
N MET A 1 -10.02 -11.98 -7.66
CA MET A 1 -10.14 -11.35 -6.33
C MET A 1 -10.98 -10.10 -6.44
N GLY A 2 -11.98 -9.93 -5.56
CA GLY A 2 -12.91 -8.78 -5.63
C GLY A 2 -12.29 -7.45 -5.22
N ALA A 3 -12.99 -6.34 -5.50
CA ALA A 3 -12.53 -4.99 -5.19
C ALA A 3 -12.24 -4.77 -3.68
N ALA A 4 -13.05 -5.37 -2.80
CA ALA A 4 -12.88 -5.26 -1.35
C ALA A 4 -11.51 -5.78 -0.84
N PHE A 5 -10.94 -6.79 -1.51
CA PHE A 5 -9.61 -7.30 -1.17
C PHE A 5 -8.52 -6.26 -1.42
N TRP A 6 -8.58 -5.59 -2.59
CA TRP A 6 -7.61 -4.58 -2.98
C TRP A 6 -7.74 -3.31 -2.13
N ILE A 7 -8.97 -2.93 -1.77
CA ILE A 7 -9.23 -1.80 -0.86
C ILE A 7 -8.59 -2.06 0.51
N LYS A 8 -8.82 -3.23 1.12
CA LYS A 8 -8.19 -3.58 2.41
C LYS A 8 -6.67 -3.53 2.34
N ARG A 9 -6.08 -4.02 1.25
CA ARG A 9 -4.62 -4.05 1.05
C ARG A 9 -4.04 -2.65 0.86
N PHE A 10 -4.73 -1.80 0.11
CA PHE A 10 -4.39 -0.38 -0.03
C PHE A 10 -4.45 0.35 1.32
N SER A 11 -5.53 0.18 2.08
CA SER A 11 -5.68 0.80 3.40
C SER A 11 -4.57 0.39 4.36
N LEU A 12 -4.21 -0.90 4.38
CA LEU A 12 -3.10 -1.40 5.19
C LEU A 12 -1.76 -0.78 4.79
N ALA A 13 -1.47 -0.74 3.48
CA ALA A 13 -0.24 -0.14 2.97
C ALA A 13 -0.16 1.36 3.27
N LEU A 14 -1.29 2.07 3.16
CA LEU A 14 -1.39 3.50 3.47
C LEU A 14 -1.10 3.77 4.94
N VAL A 15 -1.73 3.03 5.86
CA VAL A 15 -1.50 3.21 7.31
C VAL A 15 -0.05 2.92 7.67
N VAL A 16 0.53 1.83 7.16
CA VAL A 16 1.93 1.47 7.45
C VAL A 16 2.88 2.54 6.92
N ALA A 17 2.71 2.97 5.66
CA ALA A 17 3.55 4.01 5.07
C ALA A 17 3.43 5.33 5.83
N PHE A 18 2.21 5.73 6.21
CA PHE A 18 1.97 6.94 6.97
C PHE A 18 2.67 6.91 8.33
N VAL A 19 2.52 5.83 9.11
CA VAL A 19 3.14 5.70 10.43
C VAL A 19 4.67 5.77 10.35
N VAL A 20 5.27 5.09 9.37
CA VAL A 20 6.71 5.10 9.16
C VAL A 20 7.21 6.50 8.80
N LEU A 21 6.59 7.15 7.81
CA LEU A 21 7.02 8.46 7.35
C LEU A 21 6.80 9.55 8.40
N PHE A 22 5.66 9.49 9.10
CA PHE A 22 5.36 10.42 10.19
C PHE A 22 6.36 10.27 11.34
N GLY A 23 6.68 9.04 11.75
CA GLY A 23 7.69 8.78 12.77
C GLY A 23 9.08 9.30 12.38
N VAL A 24 9.47 9.11 11.12
CA VAL A 24 10.74 9.65 10.59
C VAL A 24 10.75 11.17 10.62
N GLU A 25 9.65 11.82 10.25
CA GLU A 25 9.60 13.28 10.19
C GLU A 25 9.58 13.93 11.58
N LEU A 26 8.95 13.27 12.56
CA LEU A 26 9.06 13.66 13.96
C LEU A 26 10.48 13.47 14.50
N ALA A 27 11.16 12.39 14.13
CA ALA A 27 12.55 12.14 14.53
C ALA A 27 13.52 13.20 13.97
N LYS A 28 13.21 13.80 12.82
CA LYS A 28 13.96 14.94 12.26
C LYS A 28 13.70 16.27 12.99
N GLY A 29 12.72 16.32 13.89
CA GLY A 29 12.37 17.53 14.63
C GLY A 29 11.53 18.54 13.83
N HIS A 30 10.89 18.12 12.73
CA HIS A 30 9.98 18.99 11.99
C HIS A 30 8.67 19.22 12.75
N SER A 31 7.95 20.30 12.40
CA SER A 31 6.65 20.59 12.99
C SER A 31 5.64 19.48 12.68
N GLN A 32 4.74 19.22 13.62
CA GLN A 32 3.72 18.17 13.46
C GLN A 32 2.86 18.39 12.20
N VAL A 33 2.58 19.65 11.84
CA VAL A 33 1.80 20.00 10.65
C VAL A 33 2.54 19.60 9.37
N ALA A 34 3.84 19.94 9.27
CA ALA A 34 4.67 19.55 8.14
C ALA A 34 4.80 18.03 8.03
N ALA A 35 4.95 17.35 9.16
CA ALA A 35 5.01 15.89 9.23
C ALA A 35 3.73 15.21 8.73
N VAL A 36 2.56 15.71 9.13
CA VAL A 36 1.28 15.18 8.64
C VAL A 36 1.13 15.41 7.14
N GLN A 37 1.44 16.60 6.63
CA GLN A 37 1.32 16.91 5.20
C GLN A 37 2.24 16.01 4.36
N PHE A 38 3.51 15.90 4.76
CA PHE A 38 4.49 15.07 4.07
C PHE A 38 4.11 13.58 4.11
N ALA A 39 3.83 13.05 5.31
CA ALA A 39 3.49 11.64 5.48
C ALA A 39 2.19 11.28 4.75
N SER A 40 1.17 12.14 4.78
CA SER A 40 -0.10 11.88 4.09
C SER A 40 0.08 11.82 2.58
N PHE A 41 0.80 12.80 2.00
CA PHE A 41 1.04 12.87 0.56
C PHE A 41 1.78 11.61 0.07
N TRP A 42 2.89 11.28 0.72
CA TRP A 42 3.70 10.14 0.30
C TRP A 42 3.04 8.80 0.63
N ALA A 43 2.30 8.66 1.72
CA ALA A 43 1.55 7.44 2.02
C ALA A 43 0.51 7.13 0.93
N VAL A 44 -0.19 8.14 0.41
CA VAL A 44 -1.14 7.97 -0.70
C VAL A 44 -0.41 7.55 -1.98
N VAL A 45 0.69 8.22 -2.32
CA VAL A 45 1.49 7.89 -3.52
C VAL A 45 2.03 6.46 -3.45
N THR A 46 2.69 6.10 -2.34
CA THR A 46 3.27 4.77 -2.15
C THR A 46 2.19 3.69 -2.10
N GLY A 47 1.10 3.91 -1.36
CA GLY A 47 -0.03 2.99 -1.30
C GLY A 47 -0.65 2.74 -2.68
N THR A 48 -0.77 3.79 -3.49
CA THR A 48 -1.31 3.70 -4.86
C THR A 48 -0.38 2.87 -5.75
N ILE A 49 0.92 3.18 -5.77
CA ILE A 49 1.90 2.44 -6.57
C ILE A 49 1.94 0.96 -6.17
N PHE A 50 1.99 0.67 -4.87
CA PHE A 50 2.03 -0.71 -4.37
C PHE A 50 0.80 -1.51 -4.78
N THR A 51 -0.38 -0.92 -4.61
CA THR A 51 -1.65 -1.57 -4.95
C THR A 51 -1.80 -1.73 -6.46
N LEU A 52 -1.47 -0.71 -7.25
CA LEU A 52 -1.57 -0.74 -8.70
C LEU A 52 -0.59 -1.73 -9.32
N ALA A 53 0.66 -1.77 -8.84
CA ALA A 53 1.66 -2.73 -9.29
C ALA A 53 1.22 -4.18 -8.99
N GLY A 54 0.67 -4.41 -7.78
CA GLY A 54 0.08 -5.69 -7.41
C GLY A 54 -1.10 -6.07 -8.31
N TYR A 55 -1.99 -5.11 -8.59
CA TYR A 55 -3.15 -5.31 -9.45
C TYR A 55 -2.76 -5.60 -10.91
N VAL A 56 -1.79 -4.88 -11.47
CA VAL A 56 -1.26 -5.11 -12.82
C VAL A 56 -0.61 -6.50 -12.89
N ARG A 57 0.17 -6.90 -11.88
CA ARG A 57 0.76 -8.25 -11.82
C ARG A 57 -0.30 -9.34 -11.75
N TYR A 58 -1.35 -9.14 -10.95
CA TYR A 58 -2.49 -10.04 -10.87
C TYR A 58 -3.23 -10.17 -12.21
N ARG A 59 -3.47 -9.04 -12.90
CA ARG A 59 -4.13 -9.01 -14.22
C ARG A 59 -3.29 -9.68 -15.31
N ARG A 60 -1.97 -9.54 -15.28
CA ARG A 60 -1.06 -10.11 -16.29
C ARG A 60 -0.76 -11.59 -16.05
N ASN A 61 -0.73 -12.07 -14.81
CA ASN A 61 -0.42 -13.46 -14.47
C ASN A 61 -1.44 -14.04 -13.47
N PRO A 62 -2.70 -14.25 -13.89
CA PRO A 62 -3.74 -14.78 -13.01
C PRO A 62 -3.43 -16.23 -12.55
N ALA A 63 -2.73 -17.02 -13.36
CA ALA A 63 -2.39 -18.42 -13.07
C ALA A 63 -1.49 -18.61 -11.84
N CYS A 64 -0.63 -17.64 -11.51
CA CYS A 64 0.21 -17.69 -10.31
C CYS A 64 -0.54 -17.32 -9.01
N TRP A 65 -1.77 -16.79 -9.13
CA TRP A 65 -2.55 -16.26 -8.01
C TRP A 65 -3.82 -17.06 -7.71
N LEU A 66 -4.20 -17.96 -8.63
CA LEU A 66 -5.19 -18.98 -8.37
C LEU A 66 -4.52 -20.10 -7.55
N PRO A 67 -5.17 -20.64 -6.52
CA PRO A 67 -4.71 -21.89 -5.91
C PRO A 67 -4.55 -22.91 -7.03
N ASN A 68 -3.39 -23.56 -7.13
CA ASN A 68 -3.18 -24.65 -8.08
C ASN A 68 -4.17 -25.74 -7.70
N ASP A 69 -5.25 -25.88 -8.46
CA ASP A 69 -6.29 -26.88 -8.34
C ASP A 69 -5.79 -28.25 -8.81
N ARG A 70 -4.57 -28.62 -8.39
CA ARG A 70 -3.99 -29.94 -8.59
C ARG A 70 -4.68 -30.93 -7.64
N LYS A 71 -5.94 -31.24 -7.93
CA LYS A 71 -6.54 -32.54 -7.60
C LYS A 71 -6.26 -33.43 -8.80
N ALA A 72 -5.13 -34.13 -8.78
CA ALA A 72 -4.82 -35.27 -9.62
C ALA A 72 -4.55 -36.46 -8.69
#